data_AF-A0A0J7K2J9-F1
#
_entry.id   AF-A0A0J7K2J9-F1
#
_cell.length_a   1.000
_cell.length_b   1.000
_cell.length_c   1.000
_cell.angle_alpha   90.00
_cell.angle_beta   90.00
_cell.angle_gamma   90.00
#
_symmetry.space_group_name_H-M   'P 1'
#
loop_
_entity.id
_entity.type
_entity.pdbx_description
1 polymer ?
#
loop_
_entity_poly.entity_id
_entity_poly.type
_entity_poly.pdbx_seq_one_letter_code
_entity_poly.pdbx_strand_id
1 'polypeptide(L)'
;KLLQETEEVQLAGTLDENATGSLVKLVRECNVTLHWILLHTATPTITLEDSKRLRTLRQLVTTESKYTTVKCLRLLLSTAQIEQDVKQMYKDLLLGKEAKWLKDKGICVERITDLVQIFGGAKPLDGIDKNQNLYTWFMEISKHIDSLKQEDGRKIVQLLQALEQVQEFHQLENNLHISQYLADTRETLRNMLRTGSISEDVMISLNIVTDCCYAWNIMESFIDVMQESIKENPPTVIKLKALFLKMASALETPLLRVNQARSADLSSVSQYYSRELEGYARRVLQIIPETVFGLLAEIVHLETNAFKEIPTKLPKDKLKDYAQLAERLQMAKLTYAVSVFTKGVLSLRSVSLGVLRVDSHRLLEDGIRQELVKKVTLALHNGLNFDQKSKVNLNK
;
A
#
# COMPACT_ATOMS: atom_id res chain seq x y z
N LYS A 1 14.52 10.58 8.28
CA LYS A 1 14.08 9.57 9.26
C LYS A 1 12.83 8.84 8.79
N LEU A 2 11.61 9.37 8.93
CA LEU A 2 10.38 8.66 8.52
C LEU A 2 10.40 8.16 7.07
N LEU A 3 10.92 8.94 6.13
CA LEU A 3 11.11 8.49 4.73
C LEU A 3 11.97 7.21 4.62
N GLN A 4 13.09 7.15 5.34
CA GLN A 4 13.98 5.98 5.33
C GLN A 4 13.29 4.77 5.98
N GLU A 5 12.62 4.97 7.12
CA GLU A 5 11.89 3.90 7.81
C GLU A 5 10.74 3.35 6.95
N THR A 6 10.00 4.20 6.24
CA THR A 6 8.95 3.73 5.31
C THR A 6 9.52 2.99 4.10
N GLU A 7 10.73 3.34 3.66
CA GLU A 7 11.39 2.67 2.53
C GLU A 7 11.94 1.31 2.94
N GLU A 8 12.53 1.19 4.11
CA GLU A 8 12.99 -0.08 4.68
C GLU A 8 11.84 -1.08 4.82
N VAL A 9 10.69 -0.63 5.31
CA VAL A 9 9.47 -1.46 5.42
C VAL A 9 8.96 -1.89 4.04
N GLN A 10 9.00 -1.01 3.03
CA GLN A 10 8.61 -1.36 1.66
C GLN A 10 9.59 -2.34 1.01
N LEU A 11 10.88 -2.23 1.30
CA LEU A 11 11.92 -3.12 0.80
C LEU A 11 11.86 -4.51 1.44
N ALA A 12 11.43 -4.61 2.69
CA ALA A 12 11.26 -5.89 3.39
C ALA A 12 10.19 -6.79 2.74
N GLY A 13 9.24 -6.23 1.98
CA GLY A 13 8.29 -6.96 1.13
C GLY A 13 7.21 -7.78 1.85
N THR A 14 7.47 -8.27 3.06
CA THR A 14 6.52 -9.03 3.88
C THR A 14 6.26 -8.36 5.21
N LEU A 15 4.98 -8.08 5.45
CA LEU A 15 4.36 -7.74 6.73
C LEU A 15 4.67 -8.78 7.82
N ASP A 16 5.64 -8.60 8.72
CA ASP A 16 5.76 -9.52 9.87
C ASP A 16 4.62 -9.27 10.87
N GLU A 17 3.78 -10.28 11.11
CA GLU A 17 2.72 -10.27 12.12
C GLU A 17 3.28 -9.95 13.52
N ASN A 18 4.54 -10.32 13.78
CA ASN A 18 5.23 -10.06 15.03
C ASN A 18 5.59 -8.57 15.21
N ALA A 19 5.68 -7.80 14.12
CA ALA A 19 6.02 -6.38 14.10
C ALA A 19 4.79 -5.45 14.02
N THR A 20 3.58 -5.98 14.19
CA THR A 20 2.33 -5.21 14.13
C THR A 20 2.34 -3.94 15.00
N GLY A 21 2.87 -4.01 16.22
CA GLY A 21 2.95 -2.85 17.12
C GLY A 21 3.86 -1.72 16.62
N SER A 22 5.03 -2.05 16.06
CA SER A 22 5.96 -1.04 15.52
C SER A 22 5.43 -0.44 14.22
N LEU A 23 4.79 -1.23 13.37
CA LEU A 23 4.14 -0.77 12.13
C LEU A 23 3.00 0.21 12.41
N VAL A 24 2.12 -0.10 13.39
CA VAL A 24 1.04 0.81 13.81
C VAL A 24 1.61 2.13 14.34
N LYS A 25 2.71 2.08 15.10
CA LYS A 25 3.40 3.28 15.58
C LYS A 25 3.97 4.11 14.43
N LEU A 26 4.63 3.47 13.46
CA LEU A 26 5.17 4.15 12.28
C LEU A 26 4.07 4.84 11.47
N VAL A 27 2.96 4.15 11.19
CA VAL A 27 1.80 4.72 10.48
C VAL A 27 1.26 5.94 11.23
N ARG A 28 1.20 5.88 12.56
CA ARG A 28 0.77 7.01 13.39
C ARG A 28 1.70 8.20 13.29
N GLU A 29 3.00 8.00 13.46
CA GLU A 29 4.00 9.07 13.38
C GLU A 29 4.02 9.73 11.99
N CYS A 30 3.89 8.93 10.93
CA CYS A 30 3.79 9.42 9.56
C CYS A 30 2.54 10.27 9.33
N ASN A 31 1.35 9.80 9.73
CA ASN A 31 0.11 10.54 9.53
C ASN A 31 0.07 11.84 10.37
N VAL A 32 0.53 11.83 11.62
CA VAL A 32 0.60 13.05 12.45
C VAL A 32 1.55 14.08 11.81
N THR A 33 2.70 13.62 11.32
CA THR A 33 3.68 14.48 10.66
C THR A 33 3.13 15.04 9.34
N LEU A 34 2.49 14.21 8.52
CA LEU A 34 1.85 14.63 7.27
C LEU A 34 0.72 15.63 7.52
N HIS A 35 -0.12 15.40 8.53
CA HIS A 35 -1.18 16.31 8.92
C HIS A 35 -0.60 17.69 9.26
N TRP A 36 0.39 17.73 10.15
CA TRP A 36 1.02 18.99 10.55
C TRP A 36 1.68 19.69 9.37
N ILE A 37 2.53 18.99 8.59
CA ILE A 37 3.25 19.59 7.47
C ILE A 37 2.30 20.10 6.40
N LEU A 38 1.31 19.32 5.99
CA LEU A 38 0.39 19.71 4.91
C LEU A 38 -0.43 20.95 5.29
N LEU A 39 -0.95 21.03 6.52
CA LEU A 39 -1.70 22.20 6.97
C LEU A 39 -0.84 23.46 7.07
N HIS A 40 0.41 23.33 7.54
CA HIS A 40 1.29 24.49 7.75
C HIS A 40 2.04 24.93 6.47
N THR A 41 2.00 24.11 5.41
CA THR A 41 2.62 24.43 4.11
C THR A 41 1.59 24.71 3.01
N ALA A 42 0.30 24.44 3.25
CA ALA A 42 -0.77 24.73 2.32
C ALA A 42 -0.96 26.24 2.11
N THR A 43 -1.31 26.62 0.89
CA THR A 43 -1.81 27.96 0.60
C THR A 43 -3.31 27.97 0.94
N PRO A 44 -3.81 28.91 1.75
CA PRO A 44 -5.23 28.96 2.06
C PRO A 44 -6.04 29.18 0.77
N THR A 45 -6.95 28.25 0.47
CA THR A 45 -7.86 28.34 -0.68
C THR A 45 -9.12 29.16 -0.39
N ILE A 46 -9.45 29.38 0.89
CA ILE A 46 -10.71 29.99 1.35
C ILE A 46 -10.55 31.47 1.74
N THR A 47 -9.38 31.87 2.26
CA THR A 47 -9.10 33.25 2.71
C THR A 47 -8.07 33.92 1.81
N LEU A 48 -8.50 34.99 1.13
CA LEU A 48 -7.66 35.87 0.29
C LEU A 48 -6.75 36.83 1.08
N GLU A 49 -6.88 36.90 2.40
CA GLU A 49 -6.08 37.81 3.23
C GLU A 49 -4.66 37.25 3.46
N ASP A 50 -3.78 37.57 2.51
CA ASP A 50 -2.37 37.20 2.51
C ASP A 50 -1.54 38.06 3.49
N SER A 51 -1.75 37.84 4.80
CA SER A 51 -0.99 38.51 5.85
C SER A 51 0.52 38.22 5.72
N LYS A 52 1.35 39.26 5.74
CA LYS A 52 2.82 39.15 5.73
C LYS A 52 3.32 38.17 6.80
N ARG A 53 2.70 38.17 7.98
CA ARG A 53 3.04 37.27 9.09
C ARG A 53 2.81 35.80 8.74
N LEU A 54 1.74 35.49 8.02
CA LEU A 54 1.41 34.13 7.60
C LEU A 54 2.45 33.60 6.60
N ARG A 55 2.86 34.44 5.64
CA ARG A 55 3.96 34.12 4.70
C ARG A 55 5.28 33.87 5.42
N THR A 56 5.65 34.72 6.37
CA THR A 56 6.91 34.54 7.13
C THR A 56 6.90 33.24 7.93
N LEU A 57 5.78 32.91 8.60
CA LEU A 57 5.65 31.66 9.35
C LEU A 57 5.71 30.44 8.43
N ARG A 58 5.02 30.46 7.29
CA ARG A 58 5.07 29.39 6.30
C ARG A 58 6.48 29.21 5.74
N GLN A 59 7.19 30.30 5.47
CA GLN A 59 8.57 30.27 4.99
C GLN A 59 9.52 29.70 6.05
N LEU A 60 9.32 30.06 7.32
CA LEU A 60 10.07 29.48 8.44
C LEU A 60 9.85 27.97 8.52
N VAL A 61 8.58 27.53 8.50
CA VAL A 61 8.24 26.09 8.50
C VAL A 61 8.88 25.38 7.32
N THR A 62 8.81 25.95 6.11
CA THR A 62 9.38 25.36 4.90
C THR A 62 10.90 25.21 5.01
N THR A 63 11.58 26.22 5.55
CA THR A 63 13.03 26.23 5.72
C THR A 63 13.49 25.22 6.77
N GLU A 64 12.89 25.28 7.96
CA GLU A 64 13.27 24.43 9.11
C GLU A 64 12.95 22.95 8.85
N SER A 65 11.80 22.66 8.25
CA SER A 65 11.41 21.28 7.91
C SER A 65 12.10 20.73 6.67
N LYS A 66 12.89 21.54 5.94
CA LYS A 66 13.48 21.20 4.64
C LYS A 66 12.43 20.66 3.67
N TYR A 67 11.25 21.28 3.69
CA TYR A 67 10.09 20.84 2.94
C TYR A 67 10.36 20.91 1.43
N THR A 68 9.91 19.88 0.72
CA THR A 68 9.88 19.86 -0.74
C THR A 68 8.65 19.08 -1.14
N THR A 69 7.88 19.58 -2.10
CA THR A 69 6.64 18.94 -2.57
C THR A 69 6.88 17.48 -2.97
N VAL A 70 8.01 17.19 -3.63
CA VAL A 70 8.43 15.83 -4.01
C VAL A 70 8.65 14.91 -2.80
N LYS A 71 9.35 15.39 -1.77
CA LYS A 71 9.62 14.60 -0.55
C LYS A 71 8.34 14.35 0.24
N CYS A 72 7.47 15.36 0.32
CA CYS A 72 6.16 15.24 0.96
C CYS A 72 5.28 14.23 0.22
N LEU A 73 5.21 14.31 -1.11
CA LEU A 73 4.48 13.36 -1.95
C LEU A 73 5.01 11.94 -1.76
N ARG A 74 6.33 11.76 -1.75
CA ARG A 74 6.96 10.44 -1.52
C ARG A 74 6.57 9.87 -0.16
N LEU A 75 6.60 10.68 0.91
CA LEU A 75 6.16 10.26 2.23
C LEU A 75 4.66 9.91 2.24
N LEU A 76 3.82 10.72 1.61
CA LEU A 76 2.38 10.51 1.52
C LEU A 76 2.04 9.20 0.79
N LEU A 77 2.65 8.97 -0.37
CA LEU A 77 2.50 7.74 -1.15
C LEU A 77 2.96 6.51 -0.37
N SER A 78 4.12 6.60 0.28
CA SER A 78 4.63 5.49 1.07
C SER A 78 3.79 5.19 2.31
N THR A 79 3.30 6.24 2.97
CA THR A 79 2.41 6.11 4.14
C THR A 79 1.08 5.48 3.75
N ALA A 80 0.47 5.93 2.64
CA ALA A 80 -0.80 5.38 2.17
C ALA A 80 -0.70 3.89 1.82
N GLN A 81 0.43 3.47 1.21
CA GLN A 81 0.68 2.06 0.92
C GLN A 81 0.81 1.21 2.19
N ILE A 82 1.69 1.62 3.12
CA ILE A 82 1.91 0.88 4.37
C ILE A 82 0.62 0.83 5.20
N GLU A 83 -0.14 1.93 5.22
CA GLU A 83 -1.44 1.96 5.88
C GLU A 83 -2.40 0.92 5.32
N GLN A 84 -2.52 0.83 3.99
CA GLN A 84 -3.38 -0.15 3.35
C GLN A 84 -2.97 -1.57 3.72
N ASP A 85 -1.67 -1.85 3.68
CA ASP A 85 -1.13 -3.19 3.96
C ASP A 85 -1.30 -3.57 5.44
N VAL A 86 -1.06 -2.64 6.37
CA VAL A 86 -1.29 -2.82 7.82
C VAL A 86 -2.78 -3.00 8.13
N LYS A 87 -3.67 -2.20 7.51
CA LYS A 87 -5.12 -2.36 7.66
C LYS A 87 -5.59 -3.72 7.18
N GLN A 88 -5.08 -4.18 6.03
CA GLN A 88 -5.45 -5.48 5.48
C GLN A 88 -4.94 -6.62 6.38
N MET A 89 -3.67 -6.58 6.78
CA MET A 89 -3.11 -7.57 7.71
C MET A 89 -3.92 -7.65 9.00
N TYR A 90 -4.27 -6.50 9.60
CA TYR A 90 -5.00 -6.50 10.87
C TYR A 90 -6.44 -7.00 10.71
N LYS A 91 -7.08 -6.76 9.56
CA LYS A 91 -8.39 -7.37 9.24
C LYS A 91 -8.28 -8.89 9.13
N ASP A 92 -7.26 -9.40 8.44
CA ASP A 92 -7.04 -10.84 8.27
C ASP A 92 -6.73 -11.51 9.63
N LEU A 93 -5.94 -10.84 10.48
CA LEU A 93 -5.67 -11.26 11.84
C LEU A 93 -6.93 -11.30 12.72
N LEU A 94 -7.83 -10.32 12.60
CA LEU A 94 -9.10 -10.30 13.33
C LEU A 94 -10.02 -11.44 12.87
N LEU A 95 -10.14 -11.67 11.56
CA LEU A 95 -10.97 -12.75 10.99
C LEU A 95 -10.44 -14.15 11.38
N GLY A 96 -9.12 -14.33 11.37
CA GLY A 96 -8.46 -15.59 11.73
C GLY A 96 -8.25 -15.77 13.24
N LYS A 97 -8.59 -14.79 14.07
CA LYS A 97 -8.24 -14.72 15.49
C LYS A 97 -8.69 -15.95 16.27
N GLU A 98 -9.95 -16.33 16.14
CA GLU A 98 -10.54 -17.45 16.87
C GLU A 98 -9.94 -18.80 16.44
N ALA A 99 -9.88 -19.04 15.13
CA ALA A 99 -9.34 -20.28 14.57
C ALA A 99 -7.86 -20.48 14.94
N LYS A 100 -7.05 -19.43 14.84
CA LYS A 100 -5.63 -19.46 15.22
C LYS A 100 -5.45 -19.71 16.71
N TRP A 101 -6.23 -19.03 17.55
CA TRP A 101 -6.17 -19.20 19.00
C TRP A 101 -6.56 -20.61 19.45
N LEU A 102 -7.62 -21.19 18.86
CA LEU A 102 -8.03 -22.57 19.13
C LEU A 102 -7.00 -23.59 18.66
N LYS A 103 -6.38 -23.37 17.50
CA LYS A 103 -5.30 -24.22 16.99
C LYS A 103 -4.10 -24.22 17.92
N ASP A 104 -3.64 -23.04 18.34
CA ASP A 104 -2.50 -22.90 19.25
C ASP A 104 -2.80 -23.52 20.62
N LYS A 105 -4.03 -23.37 21.13
CA LYS A 105 -4.50 -24.06 22.33
C LYS A 105 -4.39 -25.59 22.20
N GLY A 106 -4.87 -26.14 21.07
CA GLY A 106 -4.79 -27.58 20.79
C GLY A 106 -3.35 -28.08 20.80
N ILE A 107 -2.43 -27.35 20.16
CA ILE A 107 -1.00 -27.68 20.12
C ILE A 107 -0.40 -27.66 21.54
N CYS A 108 -0.74 -26.68 22.37
CA CYS A 108 -0.28 -26.63 23.76
C CYS A 108 -0.79 -27.82 24.59
N VAL A 109 -2.06 -28.18 24.47
CA VAL A 109 -2.65 -29.33 25.19
C VAL A 109 -2.00 -30.63 24.74
N GLU A 110 -1.80 -30.84 23.45
CA GLU A 110 -1.15 -32.02 22.89
C GLU A 110 0.29 -32.15 23.42
N ARG A 111 1.09 -31.08 23.36
CA ARG A 111 2.48 -31.07 23.84
C ARG A 111 2.62 -31.34 25.33
N ILE A 112 1.76 -30.74 26.16
CA ILE A 112 1.78 -31.02 27.60
C ILE A 112 1.31 -32.45 27.88
N THR A 113 0.32 -32.96 27.14
CA THR A 113 -0.15 -34.34 27.27
C THR A 113 0.95 -35.34 26.88
N ASP A 114 1.78 -35.02 25.90
CA ASP A 114 2.97 -35.81 25.57
C ASP A 114 3.98 -35.84 26.71
N LEU A 115 4.25 -34.69 27.37
CA LEU A 115 5.09 -34.66 28.57
C LEU A 115 4.51 -35.51 29.71
N VAL A 116 3.19 -35.49 29.92
CA VAL A 116 2.51 -36.38 30.88
C VAL A 116 2.79 -37.85 30.54
N GLN A 117 2.68 -38.25 29.27
CA GLN A 117 2.93 -39.64 28.85
C GLN A 117 4.39 -40.07 29.02
N ILE A 118 5.33 -39.14 28.82
CA ILE A 118 6.77 -39.36 29.02
C ILE A 118 7.06 -39.60 30.51
N PHE A 119 6.62 -38.71 31.39
CA PHE A 119 6.88 -38.84 32.84
C PHE A 119 6.05 -39.95 33.52
N GLY A 120 4.91 -40.34 32.93
CA GLY A 120 4.14 -41.52 33.33
C GLY A 120 4.72 -42.85 32.82
N GLY A 121 5.73 -42.78 31.94
CA GLY A 121 6.42 -43.92 31.34
C GLY A 121 5.60 -44.74 30.35
N ALA A 122 4.61 -44.12 29.71
CA ALA A 122 3.88 -44.69 28.57
C ALA A 122 4.61 -44.47 27.23
N LYS A 123 5.38 -43.37 27.11
CA LYS A 123 6.30 -43.10 26.01
C LYS A 123 7.75 -43.15 26.53
N PRO A 124 8.59 -44.07 26.06
CA PRO A 124 9.99 -44.10 26.47
C PRO A 124 10.74 -42.94 25.79
N LEU A 125 11.42 -42.12 26.59
CA LEU A 125 12.48 -41.22 26.13
C LEU A 125 13.76 -41.63 26.84
N ASP A 126 14.85 -41.74 26.07
CA ASP A 126 16.15 -42.10 26.63
C ASP A 126 16.59 -41.06 27.68
N GLY A 127 16.95 -41.53 28.87
CA GLY A 127 17.47 -40.68 29.96
C GLY A 127 16.43 -40.01 30.87
N ILE A 128 15.16 -40.44 30.84
CA ILE A 128 14.11 -39.91 31.73
C ILE A 128 13.51 -41.02 32.60
N ASP A 129 13.67 -40.89 33.92
CA ASP A 129 13.00 -41.75 34.90
C ASP A 129 11.55 -41.31 35.15
N LYS A 130 10.71 -42.28 35.51
CA LYS A 130 9.32 -42.02 35.90
C LYS A 130 9.28 -41.07 37.10
N ASN A 131 8.51 -39.99 36.98
CA ASN A 131 8.34 -39.02 38.07
C ASN A 131 6.85 -38.74 38.29
N GLN A 132 6.31 -39.28 39.38
CA GLN A 132 4.88 -39.16 39.72
C GLN A 132 4.47 -37.72 40.07
N ASN A 133 5.37 -36.92 40.62
CA ASN A 133 5.09 -35.52 40.97
C ASN A 133 4.96 -34.67 39.70
N LEU A 134 5.89 -34.83 38.76
CA LEU A 134 5.84 -34.15 37.46
C LEU A 134 4.64 -34.63 36.62
N TYR A 135 4.34 -35.93 36.64
CA TYR A 135 3.14 -36.47 35.99
C TYR A 135 1.86 -35.77 36.47
N THR A 136 1.68 -35.68 37.79
CA THR A 136 0.49 -35.05 38.38
C THR A 136 0.44 -33.56 38.07
N TRP A 137 1.58 -32.88 38.14
CA TRP A 137 1.69 -31.45 37.83
C TRP A 137 1.38 -31.13 36.37
N PHE A 138 1.99 -31.85 35.41
CA PHE A 138 1.70 -31.64 33.99
C PHE A 138 0.25 -32.00 33.62
N MET A 139 -0.38 -32.96 34.33
CA MET A 139 -1.81 -33.25 34.19
C MET A 139 -2.69 -32.08 34.63
N GLU A 140 -2.35 -31.41 35.73
CA GLU A 140 -3.06 -30.20 36.18
C GLU A 140 -2.85 -29.04 35.19
N ILE A 141 -1.63 -28.85 34.69
CA ILE A 141 -1.33 -27.82 33.69
C ILE A 141 -2.09 -28.08 32.38
N SER A 142 -2.18 -29.33 31.92
CA SER A 142 -2.96 -29.69 30.72
C SER A 142 -4.43 -29.29 30.88
N LYS A 143 -5.04 -29.63 32.04
CA LYS A 143 -6.42 -29.21 32.37
C LYS A 143 -6.57 -27.70 32.45
N HIS A 144 -5.60 -26.99 33.03
CA HIS A 144 -5.62 -25.54 33.09
C HIS A 144 -5.57 -24.92 31.69
N ILE A 145 -4.69 -25.41 30.80
CA ILE A 145 -4.60 -24.97 29.41
C ILE A 145 -5.91 -25.26 28.67
N ASP A 146 -6.48 -26.46 28.83
CA ASP A 146 -7.75 -26.83 28.19
C ASP A 146 -8.94 -26.01 28.71
N SER A 147 -8.89 -25.51 29.94
CA SER A 147 -9.90 -24.61 30.49
C SER A 147 -9.77 -23.15 30.06
N LEU A 148 -8.66 -22.77 29.39
CA LEU A 148 -8.42 -21.39 28.98
C LEU A 148 -9.50 -20.88 28.04
N LYS A 149 -9.90 -19.62 28.24
CA LYS A 149 -10.68 -18.81 27.30
C LYS A 149 -9.82 -17.72 26.68
N GLN A 150 -10.29 -17.12 25.59
CA GLN A 150 -9.55 -16.09 24.85
C GLN A 150 -9.25 -14.84 25.69
N GLU A 151 -10.11 -14.53 26.67
CA GLU A 151 -9.97 -13.39 27.59
C GLU A 151 -9.02 -13.66 28.77
N ASP A 152 -8.59 -14.91 28.97
CA ASP A 152 -7.79 -15.34 30.12
C ASP A 152 -6.29 -15.00 29.99
N GLY A 153 -5.95 -13.82 29.47
CA GLY A 153 -4.55 -13.41 29.26
C GLY A 153 -3.70 -13.48 30.53
N ARG A 154 -4.27 -13.15 31.69
CA ARG A 154 -3.57 -13.25 32.99
C ARG A 154 -3.25 -14.70 33.37
N LYS A 155 -4.14 -15.66 33.09
CA LYS A 155 -3.90 -17.08 33.36
C LYS A 155 -2.81 -17.64 32.45
N ILE A 156 -2.77 -17.20 31.19
CA ILE A 156 -1.69 -17.57 30.25
C ILE A 156 -0.33 -17.10 30.77
N VAL A 157 -0.23 -15.87 31.29
CA VAL A 157 1.02 -15.35 31.90
C VAL A 157 1.43 -16.16 33.13
N GLN A 158 0.48 -16.55 33.98
CA GLN A 158 0.78 -17.42 35.13
C GLN A 158 1.27 -18.80 34.70
N LEU A 159 0.69 -19.39 33.66
CA LEU A 159 1.14 -20.66 33.09
C LEU A 159 2.54 -20.57 32.48
N LEU A 160 2.87 -19.47 31.80
CA LEU A 160 4.21 -19.20 31.30
C LEU A 160 5.24 -19.16 32.43
N GLN A 161 4.95 -18.44 33.52
CA GLN A 161 5.81 -18.36 34.70
C GLN A 161 5.95 -19.72 35.39
N ALA A 162 4.85 -20.47 35.50
CA ALA A 162 4.86 -21.80 36.11
C ALA A 162 5.72 -22.79 35.30
N LEU A 163 5.66 -22.75 33.97
CA LEU A 163 6.51 -23.57 33.10
C LEU A 163 7.99 -23.18 33.18
N GLU A 164 8.31 -21.88 33.30
CA GLU A 164 9.67 -21.39 33.54
C GLU A 164 10.22 -21.89 34.87
N GLN A 165 9.45 -21.75 35.95
CA GLN A 165 9.85 -22.20 37.27
C GLN A 165 10.07 -23.72 37.31
N VAL A 166 9.19 -24.52 36.71
CA VAL A 166 9.37 -25.98 36.71
C VAL A 166 10.61 -26.42 35.93
N GLN A 167 10.95 -25.71 34.85
CA GLN A 167 12.19 -25.95 34.12
C GLN A 167 13.43 -25.75 35.00
N GLU A 168 13.47 -24.66 35.79
CA GLU A 168 14.58 -24.32 36.69
C GLU A 168 14.65 -25.23 37.93
N PHE A 169 13.52 -25.47 38.62
CA PHE A 169 13.49 -26.20 39.89
C PHE A 169 13.78 -27.70 39.76
N HIS A 170 13.41 -28.32 38.63
CA HIS A 170 13.58 -29.77 38.42
C HIS A 170 14.80 -30.11 37.56
N GLN A 171 15.67 -29.13 37.27
CA GLN A 171 16.86 -29.31 36.41
C GLN A 171 16.52 -29.94 35.06
N LEU A 172 15.33 -29.67 34.53
CA LEU A 172 14.86 -30.21 33.23
C LEU A 172 15.66 -29.65 32.06
N GLU A 173 16.44 -28.60 32.29
CA GLU A 173 17.46 -28.08 31.39
C GLU A 173 18.51 -29.11 30.99
N ASN A 174 18.77 -30.10 31.85
CA ASN A 174 19.74 -31.16 31.58
C ASN A 174 19.34 -32.07 30.40
N ASN A 175 18.04 -32.11 30.06
CA ASN A 175 17.51 -32.85 28.93
C ASN A 175 17.11 -31.89 27.80
N LEU A 176 17.96 -31.80 26.77
CA LEU A 176 17.77 -30.91 25.62
C LEU A 176 16.38 -31.04 24.98
N HIS A 177 15.88 -32.28 24.84
CA HIS A 177 14.57 -32.55 24.25
C HIS A 177 13.41 -31.98 25.09
N ILE A 178 13.45 -32.11 26.42
CA ILE A 178 12.41 -31.57 27.30
C ILE A 178 12.49 -30.05 27.33
N SER A 179 13.71 -29.51 27.40
CA SER A 179 13.96 -28.06 27.36
C SER A 179 13.39 -27.42 26.09
N GLN A 180 13.59 -28.06 24.93
CA GLN A 180 13.02 -27.61 23.66
C GLN A 180 11.49 -27.74 23.64
N TYR A 181 10.91 -28.84 24.12
CA TYR A 181 9.45 -28.99 24.24
C TYR A 181 8.81 -27.89 25.09
N LEU A 182 9.43 -27.55 26.22
CA LEU A 182 8.98 -26.48 27.11
C LEU A 182 9.17 -25.10 26.46
N ALA A 183 10.28 -24.87 25.76
CA ALA A 183 10.51 -23.63 25.00
C ALA A 183 9.44 -23.42 23.93
N ASP A 184 9.17 -24.44 23.10
CA ASP A 184 8.19 -24.39 22.03
C ASP A 184 6.76 -24.22 22.59
N THR A 185 6.45 -24.85 23.73
CA THR A 185 5.16 -24.68 24.42
C THR A 185 4.99 -23.27 24.95
N ARG A 186 6.05 -22.68 25.54
CA ARG A 186 6.04 -21.27 25.98
C ARG A 186 5.90 -20.31 24.80
N GLU A 187 6.56 -20.58 23.67
CA GLU A 187 6.40 -19.79 22.46
C GLU A 187 4.95 -19.84 21.94
N THR A 188 4.35 -21.03 21.94
CA THR A 188 2.95 -21.21 21.53
C THR A 188 1.98 -20.48 22.47
N LEU A 189 2.21 -20.53 23.79
CA LEU A 189 1.45 -19.75 24.78
C LEU A 189 1.64 -18.23 24.60
N ARG A 190 2.85 -17.76 24.25
CA ARG A 190 3.10 -16.34 23.90
C ARG A 190 2.34 -15.94 22.63
N ASN A 191 2.27 -16.83 21.64
CA ASN A 191 1.47 -16.61 20.42
C ASN A 191 -0.03 -16.56 20.72
N MET A 192 -0.53 -17.41 21.63
CA MET A 192 -1.92 -17.33 22.13
C MET A 192 -2.20 -16.00 22.82
N LEU A 193 -1.29 -15.52 23.68
CA LEU A 193 -1.41 -14.23 24.35
C LEU A 193 -1.49 -13.09 23.34
N ARG A 194 -0.58 -13.10 22.35
CA ARG A 194 -0.56 -12.09 21.29
C ARG A 194 -1.85 -12.11 20.48
N THR A 195 -2.28 -13.28 20.03
CA THR A 195 -3.53 -13.43 19.24
C THR A 195 -4.73 -12.99 20.05
N GLY A 196 -4.78 -13.29 21.36
CA GLY A 196 -5.83 -12.83 22.27
C GLY A 196 -5.87 -11.30 22.42
N SER A 197 -4.70 -10.65 22.46
CA SER A 197 -4.56 -9.20 22.63
C SER A 197 -4.99 -8.35 21.43
N ILE A 198 -5.19 -8.96 20.26
CA ILE A 198 -5.67 -8.28 19.05
C ILE A 198 -7.10 -7.78 19.33
N SER A 199 -7.29 -6.46 19.33
CA SER A 199 -8.56 -5.80 19.63
C SER A 199 -9.02 -4.95 18.46
N GLU A 200 -10.33 -4.86 18.27
CA GLU A 200 -10.95 -3.92 17.33
C GLU A 200 -10.60 -2.46 17.67
N ASP A 201 -10.29 -2.14 18.93
CA ASP A 201 -9.89 -0.80 19.37
C ASP A 201 -8.65 -0.26 18.64
N VAL A 202 -7.72 -1.15 18.28
CA VAL A 202 -6.52 -0.78 17.51
C VAL A 202 -6.92 -0.39 16.10
N MET A 203 -7.84 -1.12 15.48
CA MET A 203 -8.38 -0.80 14.15
C MET A 203 -9.13 0.54 14.17
N ILE A 204 -9.95 0.78 15.20
CA ILE A 204 -10.64 2.06 15.41
C ILE A 204 -9.61 3.20 15.53
N SER A 205 -8.60 3.03 16.38
CA SER A 205 -7.51 4.00 16.55
C SER A 205 -6.77 4.26 15.25
N LEU A 206 -6.52 3.21 14.46
CA LEU A 206 -5.86 3.32 13.16
C LEU A 206 -6.72 4.13 12.18
N ASN A 207 -8.02 3.86 12.11
CA ASN A 207 -8.95 4.60 11.25
C ASN A 207 -9.02 6.09 11.61
N ILE A 208 -9.00 6.43 12.91
CA ILE A 208 -8.98 7.83 13.36
C ILE A 208 -7.68 8.52 12.94
N VAL A 209 -6.53 7.89 13.19
CA VAL A 209 -5.21 8.47 12.91
C VAL A 209 -4.93 8.59 11.41
N THR A 210 -5.57 7.76 10.61
CA THR A 210 -5.38 7.71 9.15
C THR A 210 -6.36 8.58 8.38
N ASP A 211 -7.30 9.24 9.07
CA ASP A 211 -8.22 10.16 8.42
C ASP A 211 -7.45 11.28 7.70
N CYS A 212 -7.78 11.49 6.42
CA CYS A 212 -7.15 12.48 5.56
C CYS A 212 -8.11 13.58 5.07
N CYS A 213 -9.28 13.74 5.72
CA CYS A 213 -10.24 14.82 5.43
C CYS A 213 -9.57 16.20 5.28
N TYR A 214 -8.60 16.50 6.14
CA TYR A 214 -7.87 17.78 6.16
C TYR A 214 -7.13 18.09 4.84
N ALA A 215 -6.77 17.06 4.07
CA ALA A 215 -5.96 17.19 2.87
C ALA A 215 -6.80 17.39 1.60
N TRP A 216 -8.13 17.28 1.65
CA TRP A 216 -8.98 17.20 0.45
C TRP A 216 -8.71 18.29 -0.60
N ASN A 217 -8.64 19.55 -0.16
CA ASN A 217 -8.35 20.68 -1.04
C ASN A 217 -6.85 20.86 -1.32
N ILE A 218 -5.98 20.37 -0.42
CA ILE A 218 -4.52 20.49 -0.56
C ILE A 218 -4.02 19.54 -1.65
N MET A 219 -4.66 18.37 -1.81
CA MET A 219 -4.29 17.34 -2.77
C MET A 219 -4.29 17.81 -4.23
N GLU A 220 -5.06 18.85 -4.57
CA GLU A 220 -5.04 19.44 -5.92
C GLU A 220 -3.68 20.06 -6.27
N SER A 221 -2.96 20.62 -5.29
CA SER A 221 -1.63 21.21 -5.51
C SER A 221 -0.53 20.19 -5.82
N PHE A 222 -0.81 18.89 -5.62
CA PHE A 222 0.14 17.82 -5.90
C PHE A 222 -0.02 17.20 -7.29
N ILE A 223 -1.05 17.57 -8.08
CA ILE A 223 -1.35 16.93 -9.37
C ILE A 223 -0.13 16.96 -10.29
N ASP A 224 0.50 18.12 -10.48
CA ASP A 224 1.64 18.27 -11.39
C ASP A 224 2.83 17.40 -10.96
N VAL A 225 3.13 17.37 -9.65
CA VAL A 225 4.22 16.57 -9.10
C VAL A 225 3.92 15.07 -9.16
N MET A 226 2.65 14.67 -9.00
CA MET A 226 2.23 13.29 -9.21
C MET A 226 2.39 12.88 -10.67
N GLN A 227 1.99 13.76 -11.60
CA GLN A 227 2.10 13.51 -13.03
C GLN A 227 3.57 13.39 -13.47
N GLU A 228 4.45 14.26 -12.98
CA GLU A 228 5.89 14.17 -13.21
C GLU A 228 6.48 12.88 -12.63
N SER A 229 6.08 12.50 -11.41
CA SER A 229 6.54 11.26 -10.79
C SER A 229 6.09 9.99 -11.56
N ILE A 230 4.91 10.02 -12.18
CA ILE A 230 4.44 8.94 -13.07
C ILE A 230 5.30 8.87 -14.34
N LYS A 231 5.67 10.02 -14.93
CA LYS A 231 6.52 10.06 -16.13
C LYS A 231 7.91 9.47 -15.85
N GLU A 232 8.50 9.82 -14.72
CA GLU A 232 9.81 9.31 -14.31
C GLU A 232 9.79 7.83 -13.96
N ASN A 233 8.76 7.38 -13.24
CA ASN A 233 8.65 6.01 -12.75
C ASN A 233 7.19 5.51 -12.81
N PRO A 234 6.80 4.84 -13.92
CA PRO A 234 5.41 4.40 -14.12
C PRO A 234 4.84 3.47 -13.03
N PRO A 235 5.63 2.55 -12.41
CA PRO A 235 5.20 1.79 -11.23
C PRO A 235 4.66 2.61 -10.06
N THR A 236 4.95 3.91 -9.96
CA THR A 236 4.40 4.82 -8.94
C THR A 236 2.87 4.84 -8.92
N VAL A 237 2.24 4.52 -10.05
CA VAL A 237 0.78 4.35 -10.19
C VAL A 237 0.18 3.39 -9.15
N ILE A 238 0.94 2.36 -8.73
CA ILE A 238 0.51 1.43 -7.66
C ILE A 238 0.38 2.16 -6.32
N LYS A 239 1.33 3.05 -5.99
CA LYS A 239 1.29 3.82 -4.74
C LYS A 239 0.18 4.88 -4.77
N LEU A 240 -0.12 5.43 -5.95
CA LEU A 240 -1.23 6.38 -6.14
C LEU A 240 -2.59 5.73 -5.88
N LYS A 241 -2.75 4.44 -6.21
CA LYS A 241 -3.96 3.69 -5.86
C LYS A 241 -4.22 3.69 -4.36
N ALA A 242 -3.19 3.41 -3.55
CA ALA A 242 -3.31 3.42 -2.09
C ALA A 242 -3.71 4.81 -1.57
N LEU A 243 -3.17 5.86 -2.20
CA LEU A 243 -3.56 7.24 -1.89
C LEU A 243 -5.01 7.57 -2.26
N PHE A 244 -5.50 7.13 -3.43
CA PHE A 244 -6.91 7.32 -3.80
C PHE A 244 -7.86 6.57 -2.86
N LEU A 245 -7.48 5.38 -2.38
CA LEU A 245 -8.22 4.65 -1.37
C LEU A 245 -8.22 5.37 -0.02
N LYS A 246 -7.08 5.91 0.40
CA LYS A 246 -6.97 6.74 1.60
C LYS A 246 -7.91 7.96 1.51
N MET A 247 -7.91 8.65 0.37
CA MET A 247 -8.83 9.75 0.07
C MET A 247 -10.29 9.31 0.13
N ALA A 248 -10.64 8.17 -0.48
CA ALA A 248 -11.99 7.64 -0.42
C ALA A 248 -12.44 7.36 1.02
N SER A 249 -11.56 6.84 1.87
CA SER A 249 -11.86 6.54 3.27
C SER A 249 -12.19 7.77 4.11
N ALA A 250 -11.67 8.95 3.74
CA ALA A 250 -12.02 10.22 4.40
C ALA A 250 -13.51 10.57 4.25
N LEU A 251 -14.19 10.08 3.21
CA LEU A 251 -15.61 10.32 3.00
C LEU A 251 -16.51 9.45 3.90
N GLU A 252 -15.99 8.37 4.48
CA GLU A 252 -16.80 7.43 5.27
C GLU A 252 -17.41 8.07 6.51
N THR A 253 -16.60 8.81 7.29
CA THR A 253 -17.07 9.43 8.55
C THR A 253 -18.14 10.51 8.30
N PRO A 254 -17.95 11.47 7.37
CA PRO A 254 -19.00 12.41 7.00
C PRO A 254 -20.28 11.74 6.51
N LEU A 255 -20.19 10.72 5.65
CA LEU A 255 -21.35 10.01 5.12
C LEU A 255 -22.08 9.22 6.22
N LEU A 256 -21.35 8.62 7.17
CA LEU A 256 -21.93 7.96 8.34
C LEU A 256 -22.77 8.94 9.17
N ARG A 257 -22.27 10.16 9.39
CA ARG A 257 -23.00 11.20 10.13
C ARG A 257 -24.29 11.63 9.42
N VAL A 258 -24.25 11.78 8.09
CA VAL A 258 -25.44 12.08 7.28
C VAL A 258 -26.46 10.95 7.38
N ASN A 259 -26.00 9.70 7.35
CA ASN A 259 -26.86 8.52 7.51
C ASN A 259 -27.49 8.45 8.92
N GLN A 260 -26.71 8.75 9.96
CA GLN A 260 -27.20 8.81 11.34
C GLN A 260 -28.25 9.92 11.53
N ALA A 261 -28.09 11.04 10.83
CA ALA A 261 -29.07 12.11 10.78
C ALA A 261 -30.34 11.77 9.96
N ARG A 262 -30.37 10.58 9.32
CA ARG A 262 -31.46 10.11 8.45
C ARG A 262 -31.83 11.11 7.35
N SER A 263 -30.86 11.85 6.83
CA SER A 263 -31.09 12.77 5.73
C SER A 263 -31.37 12.01 4.43
N ALA A 264 -32.34 12.49 3.65
CA ALA A 264 -32.61 11.99 2.30
C ALA A 264 -31.44 12.24 1.33
N ASP A 265 -30.56 13.19 1.66
CA ASP A 265 -29.44 13.63 0.81
C ASP A 265 -28.21 12.71 0.88
N LEU A 266 -28.25 11.61 1.64
CA LEU A 266 -27.12 10.68 1.74
C LEU A 266 -26.65 10.19 0.36
N SER A 267 -27.62 9.85 -0.49
CA SER A 267 -27.33 9.33 -1.84
C SER A 267 -26.71 10.39 -2.75
N SER A 268 -27.25 11.62 -2.74
CA SER A 268 -26.77 12.73 -3.57
C SER A 268 -25.38 13.20 -3.14
N VAL A 269 -25.15 13.36 -1.83
CA VAL A 269 -23.85 13.75 -1.26
C VAL A 269 -22.78 12.69 -1.54
N SER A 270 -23.10 11.41 -1.33
CA SER A 270 -22.16 10.32 -1.62
C SER A 270 -21.78 10.26 -3.10
N GLN A 271 -22.75 10.41 -4.00
CA GLN A 271 -22.48 10.46 -5.45
C GLN A 271 -21.63 11.66 -5.84
N TYR A 272 -21.90 12.85 -5.29
CA TYR A 272 -21.14 14.06 -5.57
C TYR A 272 -19.66 13.89 -5.22
N TYR A 273 -19.33 13.55 -3.98
CA TYR A 273 -17.93 13.41 -3.56
C TYR A 273 -17.21 12.23 -4.22
N SER A 274 -17.95 11.15 -4.53
CA SER A 274 -17.37 10.05 -5.31
C SER A 274 -16.99 10.49 -6.73
N ARG A 275 -17.81 11.33 -7.38
CA ARG A 275 -17.51 11.91 -8.71
C ARG A 275 -16.34 12.89 -8.67
N GLU A 276 -16.25 13.72 -7.63
CA GLU A 276 -15.11 14.64 -7.46
C GLU A 276 -13.80 13.87 -7.32
N LEU A 277 -13.80 12.78 -6.53
CA LEU A 277 -12.62 11.93 -6.36
C LEU A 277 -12.25 11.17 -7.64
N GLU A 278 -13.26 10.70 -8.38
CA GLU A 278 -13.07 10.11 -9.70
C GLU A 278 -12.47 11.13 -10.69
N GLY A 279 -12.99 12.36 -10.72
CA GLY A 279 -12.48 13.44 -11.55
C GLY A 279 -11.03 13.81 -11.19
N TYR A 280 -10.70 13.82 -9.90
CA TYR A 280 -9.33 13.99 -9.43
C TYR A 280 -8.40 12.86 -9.92
N ALA A 281 -8.81 11.60 -9.75
CA ALA A 281 -8.04 10.45 -10.22
C ALA A 281 -7.83 10.48 -11.75
N ARG A 282 -8.87 10.85 -12.52
CA ARG A 282 -8.77 11.06 -13.97
C ARG A 282 -7.73 12.12 -14.34
N ARG A 283 -7.75 13.28 -13.68
CA ARG A 283 -6.77 14.35 -13.90
C ARG A 283 -5.33 13.89 -13.64
N VAL A 284 -5.10 13.17 -12.55
CA VAL A 284 -3.75 12.64 -12.22
C VAL A 284 -3.30 11.59 -13.24
N LEU A 285 -4.19 10.69 -13.66
CA LEU A 285 -3.85 9.57 -14.56
C LEU A 285 -3.82 9.94 -16.04
N GLN A 286 -4.38 11.09 -16.45
CA GLN A 286 -4.40 11.56 -17.84
C GLN A 286 -3.00 11.67 -18.47
N ILE A 287 -1.98 11.89 -17.63
CA ILE A 287 -0.59 11.96 -18.08
C ILE A 287 -0.09 10.67 -18.71
N ILE A 288 -0.70 9.53 -18.38
CA ILE A 288 -0.29 8.21 -18.88
C ILE A 288 -0.65 8.07 -20.37
N PRO A 289 -1.92 8.23 -20.79
CA PRO A 289 -2.26 8.30 -22.21
C PRO A 289 -1.40 9.32 -22.98
N GLU A 290 -1.22 10.53 -22.46
CA GLU A 290 -0.41 11.57 -23.11
C GLU A 290 1.03 11.09 -23.38
N THR A 291 1.66 10.48 -22.38
CA THR A 291 3.03 9.97 -22.48
C THR A 291 3.12 8.78 -23.43
N VAL A 292 2.16 7.84 -23.37
CA VAL A 292 2.12 6.68 -24.27
C VAL A 292 1.96 7.11 -25.74
N PHE A 293 1.08 8.08 -26.03
CA PHE A 293 0.93 8.63 -27.37
C PHE A 293 2.19 9.37 -27.85
N GLY A 294 2.90 10.06 -26.94
CA GLY A 294 4.19 10.65 -27.23
C GLY A 294 5.23 9.60 -27.67
N LEU A 295 5.38 8.54 -26.87
CA LEU A 295 6.30 7.43 -27.19
C LEU A 295 5.94 6.72 -28.49
N LEU A 296 4.64 6.48 -28.75
CA LEU A 296 4.18 5.88 -30.01
C LEU A 296 4.48 6.78 -31.21
N ALA A 297 4.33 8.10 -31.08
CA ALA A 297 4.69 9.03 -32.16
C ALA A 297 6.19 8.99 -32.47
N GLU A 298 7.05 8.86 -31.46
CA GLU A 298 8.49 8.67 -31.67
C GLU A 298 8.81 7.34 -32.36
N ILE A 299 8.11 6.26 -32.01
CA ILE A 299 8.23 4.96 -32.69
C ILE A 299 7.85 5.08 -34.17
N VAL A 300 6.69 5.69 -34.47
CA VAL A 300 6.23 5.89 -35.86
C VAL A 300 7.21 6.75 -36.65
N HIS A 301 7.79 7.78 -36.02
CA HIS A 301 8.81 8.61 -36.65
C HIS A 301 10.09 7.82 -36.97
N LEU A 302 10.56 6.97 -36.05
CA LEU A 302 11.71 6.08 -36.30
C LEU A 302 11.41 5.09 -37.43
N GLU A 303 10.20 4.53 -37.46
CA GLU A 303 9.76 3.61 -38.51
C GLU A 303 9.71 4.25 -39.89
N THR A 304 9.20 5.48 -39.96
CA THR A 304 8.96 6.16 -41.25
C THR A 304 10.20 6.84 -41.80
N ASN A 305 11.04 7.44 -40.93
CA ASN A 305 12.12 8.34 -41.36
C ASN A 305 13.53 7.79 -41.11
N ALA A 306 13.71 6.85 -40.17
CA ALA A 306 15.04 6.39 -39.76
C ALA A 306 15.39 5.00 -40.31
N PHE A 307 14.44 4.06 -40.38
CA PHE A 307 14.74 2.72 -40.91
C PHE A 307 14.87 2.73 -42.43
N LYS A 308 15.94 2.09 -42.90
CA LYS A 308 16.15 1.84 -44.33
C LYS A 308 15.37 0.60 -44.73
N GLU A 309 14.63 0.69 -45.83
CA GLU A 309 14.03 -0.49 -46.45
C GLU A 309 15.11 -1.52 -46.81
N ILE A 310 14.88 -2.77 -46.42
CA ILE A 310 15.85 -3.85 -46.65
C ILE A 310 15.70 -4.30 -48.11
N PRO A 311 16.76 -4.23 -48.94
CA PRO A 311 16.68 -4.67 -50.33
C PRO A 311 16.57 -6.20 -50.41
N THR A 312 15.97 -6.69 -51.49
CA THR A 312 15.79 -8.13 -51.78
C THR A 312 17.11 -8.91 -51.92
N LYS A 313 18.24 -8.23 -52.20
CA LYS A 313 19.58 -8.81 -52.16
C LYS A 313 20.51 -7.90 -51.35
N LEU A 314 21.04 -8.42 -50.24
CA LEU A 314 21.89 -7.67 -49.33
C LEU A 314 23.35 -8.18 -49.38
N PRO A 315 24.31 -7.37 -49.84
CA PRO A 315 25.72 -7.75 -49.82
C PRO A 315 26.26 -7.82 -48.38
N LYS A 316 27.11 -8.81 -48.09
CA LYS A 316 27.66 -9.07 -46.75
C LYS A 316 28.36 -7.85 -46.14
N ASP A 317 29.03 -7.05 -46.97
CA ASP A 317 29.80 -5.89 -46.52
C ASP A 317 28.90 -4.74 -46.02
N LYS A 318 27.64 -4.67 -46.49
CA LYS A 318 26.66 -3.64 -46.06
C LYS A 318 25.74 -4.13 -44.94
N LEU A 319 25.88 -5.38 -44.48
CA LEU A 319 25.03 -5.98 -43.44
C LEU A 319 24.97 -5.11 -42.18
N LYS A 320 26.11 -4.55 -41.77
CA LYS A 320 26.22 -3.72 -40.56
C LYS A 320 25.48 -2.38 -40.70
N ASP A 321 25.44 -1.81 -41.90
CA ASP A 321 24.76 -0.54 -42.18
C ASP A 321 23.24 -0.68 -42.19
N TYR A 322 22.73 -1.83 -42.65
CA TYR A 322 21.30 -2.16 -42.62
C TYR A 322 20.85 -2.78 -41.29
N ALA A 323 21.79 -3.18 -40.43
CA ALA A 323 21.45 -3.69 -39.10
C ALA A 323 20.90 -2.59 -38.18
N GLN A 324 21.28 -1.32 -38.39
CA GLN A 324 20.78 -0.13 -37.67
C GLN A 324 20.62 -0.38 -36.17
N LEU A 325 21.69 -0.90 -35.54
CA LEU A 325 21.64 -1.43 -34.18
C LEU A 325 21.26 -0.36 -33.15
N ALA A 326 21.69 0.88 -33.34
CA ALA A 326 21.40 1.99 -32.44
C ALA A 326 19.91 2.38 -32.48
N GLU A 327 19.36 2.53 -33.69
CA GLU A 327 17.98 2.88 -33.94
C GLU A 327 17.03 1.76 -33.49
N ARG A 328 17.40 0.49 -33.73
CA ARG A 328 16.65 -0.67 -33.23
C ARG A 328 16.69 -0.79 -31.71
N LEU A 329 17.83 -0.48 -31.08
CA LEU A 329 17.90 -0.41 -29.62
C LEU A 329 17.02 0.71 -29.06
N GLN A 330 16.96 1.86 -29.72
CA GLN A 330 16.06 2.96 -29.35
C GLN A 330 14.60 2.55 -29.47
N MET A 331 14.20 1.91 -30.57
CA MET A 331 12.86 1.35 -30.75
C MET A 331 12.52 0.33 -29.65
N ALA A 332 13.44 -0.57 -29.30
CA ALA A 332 13.24 -1.53 -28.22
C ALA A 332 13.04 -0.84 -26.87
N LYS A 333 13.79 0.22 -26.56
CA LYS A 333 13.63 1.03 -25.34
C LYS A 333 12.26 1.71 -25.28
N LEU A 334 11.82 2.33 -26.39
CA LEU A 334 10.51 2.99 -26.46
C LEU A 334 9.36 1.98 -26.31
N THR A 335 9.45 0.85 -27.00
CA THR A 335 8.46 -0.24 -26.91
C THR A 335 8.40 -0.82 -25.50
N TYR A 336 9.56 -1.01 -24.86
CA TYR A 336 9.63 -1.41 -23.47
C TYR A 336 8.98 -0.38 -22.54
N ALA A 337 9.25 0.91 -22.72
CA ALA A 337 8.62 1.97 -21.92
C ALA A 337 7.09 1.94 -22.05
N VAL A 338 6.54 1.83 -23.26
CA VAL A 338 5.08 1.68 -23.49
C VAL A 338 4.53 0.44 -22.75
N SER A 339 5.25 -0.68 -22.78
CA SER A 339 4.84 -1.90 -22.06
C SER A 339 4.79 -1.69 -20.54
N VAL A 340 5.76 -0.95 -19.97
CA VAL A 340 5.82 -0.65 -18.54
C VAL A 340 4.68 0.27 -18.11
N PHE A 341 4.38 1.32 -18.89
CA PHE A 341 3.22 2.19 -18.64
C PHE A 341 1.90 1.40 -18.69
N THR A 342 1.72 0.57 -19.70
CA THR A 342 0.52 -0.27 -19.84
C THR A 342 0.35 -1.23 -18.66
N LYS A 343 1.44 -1.88 -18.24
CA LYS A 343 1.45 -2.76 -17.06
C LYS A 343 1.11 -2.00 -15.77
N GLY A 344 1.61 -0.77 -15.62
CA GLY A 344 1.32 0.11 -14.49
C GLY A 344 -0.16 0.54 -14.41
N VAL A 345 -0.82 0.74 -15.55
CA VAL A 345 -2.25 1.05 -15.58
C VAL A 345 -3.10 -0.18 -15.27
N LEU A 346 -2.74 -1.33 -15.83
CA LEU A 346 -3.46 -2.59 -15.59
C LEU A 346 -3.36 -3.04 -14.12
N SER A 347 -2.25 -2.73 -13.44
CA SER A 347 -2.07 -3.07 -12.02
C SER A 347 -2.98 -2.26 -11.09
N LEU A 348 -3.51 -1.11 -11.54
CA LEU A 348 -4.43 -0.30 -10.75
C LEU A 348 -5.69 -1.11 -10.37
N ARG A 349 -6.16 -2.02 -11.25
CA ARG A 349 -7.45 -2.77 -11.15
C ARG A 349 -8.63 -1.83 -10.80
N SER A 350 -9.86 -2.32 -10.74
CA SER A 350 -10.99 -1.51 -10.30
C SER A 350 -10.80 -1.05 -8.84
N VAL A 351 -10.80 0.25 -8.60
CA VAL A 351 -10.72 0.85 -7.26
C VAL A 351 -12.10 1.34 -6.86
N SER A 352 -12.60 0.92 -5.69
CA SER A 352 -13.82 1.51 -5.12
C SER A 352 -13.49 2.86 -4.49
N LEU A 353 -13.99 3.93 -5.10
CA LEU A 353 -13.91 5.29 -4.59
C LEU A 353 -15.29 5.65 -4.03
N GLY A 354 -15.52 5.29 -2.76
CA GLY A 354 -16.83 5.41 -2.13
C GLY A 354 -17.86 4.47 -2.76
N VAL A 355 -18.98 5.03 -3.23
CA VAL A 355 -20.08 4.26 -3.85
C VAL A 355 -19.81 4.00 -5.34
N LEU A 356 -18.88 4.74 -5.95
CA LEU A 356 -18.50 4.54 -7.34
C LEU A 356 -17.28 3.62 -7.44
N ARG A 357 -17.30 2.74 -8.44
CA ARG A 357 -16.12 1.95 -8.82
C ARG A 357 -15.46 2.61 -10.01
N VAL A 358 -14.22 3.00 -9.82
CA VAL A 358 -13.38 3.52 -10.89
C VAL A 358 -12.64 2.35 -11.52
N ASP A 359 -13.02 2.06 -12.75
CA ASP A 359 -12.40 1.02 -13.58
C ASP A 359 -11.19 1.62 -14.32
N SER A 360 -10.00 1.11 -14.03
CA SER A 360 -8.75 1.55 -14.65
C SER A 360 -8.75 1.36 -16.16
N HIS A 361 -9.49 0.39 -16.69
CA HIS A 361 -9.64 0.20 -18.14
C HIS A 361 -10.43 1.36 -18.77
N ARG A 362 -11.56 1.73 -18.16
CA ARG A 362 -12.39 2.84 -18.65
C ARG A 362 -11.66 4.18 -18.56
N LEU A 363 -10.91 4.41 -17.48
CA LEU A 363 -10.09 5.61 -17.37
C LEU A 363 -9.06 5.72 -18.49
N LEU A 364 -8.40 4.61 -18.83
CA LEU A 364 -7.45 4.56 -19.92
C LEU A 364 -8.13 4.79 -21.26
N GLU A 365 -9.25 4.12 -21.52
CA GLU A 365 -10.02 4.26 -22.75
C GLU A 365 -10.47 5.71 -22.97
N ASP A 366 -11.00 6.35 -21.93
CA ASP A 366 -11.42 7.75 -21.97
C ASP A 366 -10.22 8.68 -22.20
N GLY A 367 -9.09 8.43 -21.53
CA GLY A 367 -7.87 9.22 -21.71
C GLY A 367 -7.26 9.06 -23.09
N ILE A 368 -7.26 7.85 -23.66
CA ILE A 368 -6.86 7.56 -25.04
C ILE A 368 -7.79 8.29 -26.02
N ARG A 369 -9.11 8.24 -25.79
CA ARG A 369 -10.10 8.94 -26.62
C ARG A 369 -9.85 10.45 -26.60
N GLN A 370 -9.59 11.02 -25.42
CA GLN A 370 -9.31 12.45 -25.26
C GLN A 370 -8.04 12.85 -26.03
N GLU A 371 -6.95 12.08 -25.92
CA GLU A 371 -5.72 12.35 -26.67
C GLU A 371 -5.92 12.20 -28.18
N LEU A 372 -6.66 11.19 -28.62
CA LEU A 372 -6.95 10.99 -30.04
C LEU A 372 -7.74 12.18 -30.62
N VAL A 373 -8.79 12.63 -29.92
CA VAL A 373 -9.54 13.83 -30.31
C VAL A 373 -8.63 15.05 -30.39
N LYS A 374 -7.76 15.25 -29.40
CA LYS A 374 -6.80 16.37 -29.38
C LYS A 374 -5.84 16.31 -30.57
N LYS A 375 -5.26 15.15 -30.89
CA LYS A 375 -4.35 14.96 -32.02
C LYS A 375 -5.05 15.14 -33.37
N VAL A 376 -6.25 14.58 -33.54
CA VAL A 376 -7.05 14.77 -34.76
C VAL A 376 -7.41 16.25 -34.94
N THR A 377 -7.84 16.91 -33.87
CA THR A 377 -8.19 18.35 -33.91
C THR A 377 -6.97 19.20 -34.27
N LEU A 378 -5.79 18.91 -33.69
CA LEU A 378 -4.54 19.60 -34.04
C LEU A 378 -4.13 19.34 -35.49
N ALA A 379 -4.25 18.10 -35.98
CA ALA A 379 -3.95 17.76 -37.37
C ALA A 379 -4.89 18.46 -38.34
N LEU A 380 -6.20 18.50 -38.04
CA LEU A 380 -7.19 19.24 -38.80
C LEU A 380 -6.91 20.74 -38.77
N HIS A 381 -6.57 21.31 -37.61
CA HIS A 381 -6.23 22.73 -37.50
C HIS A 381 -5.00 23.10 -38.34
N ASN A 382 -3.95 22.29 -38.28
CA ASN A 382 -2.72 22.53 -39.04
C ASN A 382 -2.89 22.27 -40.55
N GLY A 383 -3.70 21.26 -40.91
CA GLY A 383 -3.93 20.85 -42.29
C GLY A 383 -5.01 21.66 -43.02
N LEU A 384 -6.00 22.18 -42.31
CA LEU A 384 -7.08 23.04 -42.84
C LEU A 384 -6.75 24.53 -42.66
N ASN A 385 -5.49 24.91 -42.88
CA ASN A 385 -5.10 26.30 -43.02
C ASN A 385 -5.52 26.80 -44.41
N PHE A 386 -6.70 27.40 -44.50
CA PHE A 386 -7.16 28.04 -45.73
C PHE A 386 -6.43 29.37 -45.92
N ASP A 387 -5.37 29.33 -46.73
CA ASP A 387 -4.58 30.53 -47.04
C ASP A 387 -5.45 31.55 -47.81
N GLN A 388 -5.74 32.70 -47.16
CA GLN A 388 -6.63 33.73 -47.68
C GLN A 388 -6.11 34.38 -48.98
N LYS A 389 -4.84 34.13 -49.34
CA LYS A 389 -4.18 34.65 -50.55
C LYS A 389 -4.47 33.87 -51.84
N SER A 390 -5.13 32.72 -51.76
CA SER A 390 -5.49 31.92 -52.94
C SER A 390 -6.66 32.49 -53.77
N LYS A 391 -7.27 33.60 -53.34
CA LYS A 391 -8.40 34.26 -54.04
C LYS A 391 -8.03 35.17 -55.23
N VAL A 392 -6.76 35.34 -55.61
CA VAL A 392 -6.39 36.34 -56.64
C VAL A 392 -6.22 35.79 -58.07
N ASN A 393 -6.13 34.48 -58.30
CA ASN A 393 -5.91 33.95 -59.67
C ASN A 393 -6.99 32.98 -60.15
N LEU A 394 -8.26 33.37 -60.03
CA LEU A 394 -9.38 32.76 -60.76
C LEU A 394 -10.15 33.87 -61.46
N ASN A 395 -9.51 34.47 -62.47
CA ASN A 395 -10.15 35.18 -63.57
C ASN A 395 -9.09 35.45 -64.65
N LYS A 396 -9.00 34.53 -65.62
CA LYS A 396 -8.83 34.84 -67.05
C LYS A 396 -9.14 33.60 -67.87
#